data_AF-A0A965EL59-F1
#
_entry.id   AF-A0A965EL59-F1
#
_cell.length_a   1.000
_cell.length_b   1.000
_cell.length_c   1.000
_cell.angle_alpha   90.00
_cell.angle_beta   90.00
_cell.angle_gamma   90.00
#
_symmetry.space_group_name_H-M   'P 1'
#
loop_
_entity.id
_entity.type
_entity.pdbx_description
1 polymer ?
#
loop_
_entity_poly.entity_id
_entity_poly.type
_entity_poly.pdbx_seq_one_letter_code
_entity_poly.pdbx_strand_id
1 'polypeptide(L)'
;MVAVCLVLLLLGVAGLQRASAAPPAATSTGGALASLPVRGLAATIAEAGQIEVPAANPREMLRLKATQASRWTEGAYDVWHLTGGVELRQGQTTARSHEAVIWLEQSPSLNADGGMPTAPPLRSVLVRMAGRVEVESASLAAGEADQQAVVRSDRWAGRF
;
A
#
# COMPACT_ATOMS: atom_id res chain seq x y z
N MET A 1 -56.20 35.07 1.15
CA MET A 1 -56.61 35.18 -0.26
C MET A 1 -55.34 35.49 -1.06
N VAL A 2 -54.80 34.47 -1.76
CA VAL A 2 -53.83 34.53 -2.89
C VAL A 2 -52.58 35.42 -2.65
N ALA A 3 -51.39 34.90 -2.38
CA ALA A 3 -50.60 34.08 -3.29
C ALA A 3 -49.49 33.35 -2.51
N VAL A 4 -49.60 32.02 -2.49
CA VAL A 4 -48.55 31.08 -2.12
C VAL A 4 -47.60 30.99 -3.32
N CYS A 5 -46.40 31.58 -3.23
CA CYS A 5 -45.43 31.54 -4.33
C CYS A 5 -43.96 31.55 -3.88
N LEU A 6 -43.63 30.96 -2.73
CA LEU A 6 -42.23 30.83 -2.33
C LEU A 6 -42.00 29.68 -1.34
N VAL A 7 -42.18 28.43 -1.80
CA VAL A 7 -41.61 27.25 -1.11
C VAL A 7 -40.94 26.37 -2.16
N LEU A 8 -39.77 26.84 -2.59
CA LEU A 8 -38.66 25.97 -2.99
C LEU A 8 -38.37 24.99 -1.86
N LEU A 9 -38.32 23.70 -2.18
CA LEU A 9 -37.32 22.70 -1.76
C LEU A 9 -37.95 21.32 -1.56
N LEU A 10 -38.03 20.58 -2.67
CA LEU A 10 -37.38 19.27 -2.84
C LEU A 10 -37.51 18.29 -1.65
N LEU A 11 -38.74 17.82 -1.39
CA LEU A 11 -38.99 16.67 -0.52
C LEU A 11 -39.93 15.68 -1.21
N GLY A 12 -39.43 14.47 -1.41
CA GLY A 12 -40.26 13.28 -1.31
C GLY A 12 -40.63 12.57 -2.61
N VAL A 13 -40.19 11.32 -2.69
CA VAL A 13 -40.79 10.20 -3.44
C VAL A 13 -40.37 10.07 -4.90
N ALA A 14 -39.10 9.70 -5.12
CA ALA A 14 -38.73 8.91 -6.29
C ALA A 14 -38.51 7.46 -5.81
N GLY A 15 -39.49 6.60 -6.11
CA GLY A 15 -39.48 5.20 -5.73
C GLY A 15 -38.24 4.45 -6.23
N LEU A 16 -37.66 3.62 -5.37
CA LEU A 16 -36.66 2.63 -5.77
C LEU A 16 -37.32 1.61 -6.72
N GLN A 17 -37.18 1.83 -8.02
CA GLN A 17 -37.36 0.78 -9.01
C GLN A 17 -36.27 -0.28 -8.77
N ARG A 18 -36.69 -1.46 -8.33
CA ARG A 18 -35.88 -2.70 -8.39
C ARG A 18 -35.56 -2.99 -9.86
N ALA A 19 -34.41 -2.50 -10.33
CA ALA A 19 -33.81 -3.01 -11.54
C ALA A 19 -33.17 -4.37 -11.20
N SER A 20 -33.89 -5.44 -11.53
CA SER A 20 -33.32 -6.79 -11.56
C SER A 20 -32.18 -6.80 -12.59
N ALA A 21 -30.94 -6.64 -12.13
CA ALA A 21 -29.77 -6.83 -12.97
C ALA A 21 -29.62 -8.32 -13.28
N ALA A 22 -30.19 -8.76 -14.41
CA ALA A 22 -29.77 -9.99 -15.04
C ALA A 22 -28.28 -9.82 -15.41
N PRO A 23 -27.38 -10.76 -15.06
CA PRO A 23 -25.99 -10.66 -15.48
C PRO A 23 -25.93 -10.67 -17.02
N PRO A 24 -25.16 -9.78 -17.66
CA PRO A 24 -24.96 -9.86 -19.09
C PRO A 24 -24.30 -11.19 -19.42
N ALA A 25 -24.84 -11.90 -20.41
CA ALA A 25 -24.25 -13.12 -20.92
C ALA A 25 -22.76 -12.89 -21.20
N ALA A 26 -21.90 -13.77 -20.68
CA ALA A 26 -20.47 -13.71 -20.91
C ALA A 26 -20.18 -13.89 -22.41
N THR A 27 -20.09 -12.78 -23.14
CA THR A 27 -19.49 -12.78 -24.48
C THR A 27 -18.02 -13.02 -24.28
N SER A 28 -17.56 -14.21 -24.69
CA SER A 28 -16.15 -14.57 -24.79
C SER A 28 -15.45 -13.58 -25.71
N THR A 29 -14.88 -12.51 -25.15
CA THR A 29 -13.99 -11.58 -25.86
C THR A 29 -12.60 -12.19 -25.94
N GLY A 30 -12.51 -13.38 -26.56
CA GLY A 30 -11.25 -13.88 -27.08
C GLY A 30 -10.90 -13.06 -28.32
N GLY A 31 -9.88 -12.20 -28.22
CA GLY A 31 -9.26 -11.60 -29.41
C GLY A 31 -8.90 -10.12 -29.37
N ALA A 32 -9.04 -9.39 -28.26
CA ALA A 32 -8.59 -7.99 -28.20
C ALA A 32 -7.09 -7.82 -27.90
N LEU A 33 -6.45 -8.83 -27.27
CA LEU A 33 -5.04 -8.78 -26.87
C LEU A 33 -4.08 -9.37 -27.91
N ALA A 34 -4.59 -10.10 -28.91
CA ALA A 34 -3.76 -10.80 -29.90
C ALA A 34 -3.09 -9.86 -30.91
N SER A 35 -3.56 -8.61 -31.03
CA SER A 35 -3.05 -7.61 -31.96
C SER A 35 -2.10 -6.58 -31.34
N LEU A 36 -1.79 -6.68 -30.04
CA LEU A 36 -0.86 -5.76 -29.41
C LEU A 36 0.58 -6.09 -29.85
N PRO A 37 1.34 -5.12 -30.40
CA PRO A 37 2.73 -5.36 -30.76
C PRO A 37 3.52 -5.72 -29.50
N VAL A 38 4.02 -6.96 -29.45
CA VAL A 38 4.67 -7.57 -28.27
C VAL A 38 5.85 -6.74 -27.73
N ARG A 39 6.46 -5.89 -28.58
CA ARG A 39 7.60 -5.04 -28.21
C ARG A 39 7.23 -3.81 -27.37
N GLY A 40 5.98 -3.34 -27.44
CA GLY A 40 5.52 -2.20 -26.63
C GLY A 40 5.17 -2.61 -25.20
N LEU A 41 4.48 -3.75 -25.04
CA LEU A 41 4.02 -4.24 -23.75
C LEU A 41 5.19 -4.68 -22.84
N ALA A 42 6.23 -5.28 -23.41
CA ALA A 42 7.41 -5.70 -22.65
C ALA A 42 8.16 -4.50 -22.01
N ALA A 43 8.20 -3.36 -22.69
CA ALA A 43 8.78 -2.14 -22.14
C ALA A 43 7.92 -1.54 -21.02
N THR A 44 6.59 -1.62 -21.12
CA THR A 44 5.67 -1.12 -20.09
C THR A 44 5.69 -1.99 -18.82
N ILE A 45 5.86 -3.31 -18.95
CA ILE A 45 6.00 -4.20 -17.79
C ILE A 45 7.35 -3.99 -17.09
N ALA A 46 8.42 -3.66 -17.83
CA ALA A 46 9.71 -3.31 -17.25
C ALA A 46 9.66 -2.01 -16.41
N GLU A 47 8.68 -1.14 -16.66
CA GLU A 47 8.47 0.10 -15.90
C GLU A 47 7.55 -0.10 -14.67
N ALA A 48 6.87 -1.24 -14.55
CA ALA A 48 6.15 -1.58 -13.32
C ALA A 48 7.19 -1.84 -12.23
N GLY A 49 7.32 -0.89 -11.30
CA GLY A 49 8.32 -0.89 -10.24
C GLY A 49 8.51 -2.28 -9.64
N GLN A 50 9.73 -2.80 -9.77
CA GLN A 50 10.18 -4.04 -9.15
C GLN A 50 9.78 -4.00 -7.66
N ILE A 51 8.89 -4.91 -7.27
CA ILE A 51 8.62 -5.21 -5.87
C ILE A 51 9.69 -6.21 -5.47
N GLU A 52 10.77 -5.71 -4.92
CA GLU A 52 11.77 -6.57 -4.32
C GLU A 52 11.25 -6.99 -2.94
N VAL A 53 11.42 -8.27 -2.61
CA VAL A 53 11.07 -8.81 -1.30
C VAL A 53 12.37 -8.97 -0.54
N PRO A 54 12.76 -8.02 0.33
CA PRO A 54 13.81 -8.28 1.29
C PRO A 54 13.43 -9.52 2.10
N ALA A 55 14.37 -10.43 2.31
CA ALA A 55 14.21 -11.54 3.26
C ALA A 55 14.30 -11.03 4.71
N ALA A 56 13.60 -9.94 5.02
CA ALA A 56 13.53 -9.38 6.36
C ALA A 56 12.67 -10.30 7.23
N ASN A 57 13.12 -10.57 8.45
CA ASN A 57 12.36 -11.39 9.38
C ASN A 57 11.22 -10.53 9.96
N PRO A 58 9.94 -10.87 9.72
CA PRO A 58 8.80 -10.06 10.14
C PRO A 58 8.63 -10.00 11.66
N ARG A 59 9.37 -10.82 12.43
CA ARG A 59 9.41 -10.77 13.90
C ARG A 59 10.36 -9.71 14.43
N GLU A 60 11.23 -9.16 13.60
CA GLU A 60 12.16 -8.12 14.01
C GLU A 60 11.45 -6.76 14.08
N MET A 61 11.83 -5.97 15.07
CA MET A 61 11.24 -4.66 15.32
C MET A 61 11.47 -3.72 14.12
N LEU A 62 10.39 -3.24 13.53
CA LEU A 62 10.42 -2.21 12.50
C LEU A 62 10.63 -0.82 13.14
N ARG A 63 11.67 -0.10 12.72
CA ARG A 63 11.94 1.27 13.15
C ARG A 63 11.78 2.25 11.98
N LEU A 64 11.10 3.36 12.26
CA LEU A 64 10.82 4.44 11.33
C LEU A 64 11.46 5.74 11.82
N LYS A 65 12.16 6.43 10.93
CA LYS A 65 12.66 7.78 11.17
C LYS A 65 12.35 8.67 9.96
N ALA A 66 11.81 9.86 10.22
CA ALA A 66 11.57 10.89 9.22
C ALA A 66 11.57 12.27 9.91
N THR A 67 11.72 13.35 9.14
CA THR A 67 11.56 14.70 9.68
C THR A 67 10.10 15.06 9.86
N GLN A 68 9.24 14.64 8.94
CA GLN A 68 7.80 14.90 9.01
C GLN A 68 7.03 13.60 8.80
N ALA A 69 5.88 13.49 9.48
CA ALA A 69 4.97 12.36 9.38
C ALA A 69 3.52 12.86 9.43
N SER A 70 2.71 12.39 8.48
CA SER A 70 1.26 12.51 8.49
C SER A 70 0.65 11.12 8.56
N ARG A 71 -0.40 10.93 9.35
CA ARG A 71 -1.08 9.65 9.52
C ARG A 71 -2.58 9.78 9.30
N TRP A 72 -3.15 8.83 8.59
CA TRP A 72 -4.59 8.64 8.50
C TRP A 72 -4.95 7.15 8.48
N THR A 73 -6.23 6.85 8.55
CA THR A 73 -6.75 5.49 8.41
C THR A 73 -7.50 5.39 7.08
N GLU A 74 -7.21 4.35 6.32
CA GLU A 74 -7.83 4.06 5.04
C GLU A 74 -8.31 2.61 5.03
N GLY A 75 -9.61 2.41 5.26
CA GLY A 75 -10.19 1.08 5.43
C GLY A 75 -9.59 0.35 6.64
N ALA A 76 -8.94 -0.79 6.39
CA ALA A 76 -8.26 -1.60 7.41
C ALA A 76 -6.80 -1.20 7.67
N TYR A 77 -6.29 -0.20 6.94
CA TYR A 77 -4.89 0.21 7.01
C TYR A 77 -4.72 1.52 7.77
N ASP A 78 -3.69 1.57 8.61
CA ASP A 78 -3.08 2.82 9.05
C ASP A 78 -2.05 3.23 8.00
N VAL A 79 -2.24 4.40 7.39
CA VAL A 79 -1.36 4.93 6.36
C VAL A 79 -0.52 6.05 6.93
N TRP A 80 0.79 5.97 6.70
CA TRP A 80 1.76 6.97 7.10
C TRP A 80 2.42 7.56 5.87
N HIS A 81 2.38 8.87 5.72
CA HIS A 81 3.16 9.62 4.75
C HIS A 81 4.32 10.29 5.46
N LEU A 82 5.54 9.99 5.02
CA LEU A 82 6.79 10.41 5.65
C LEU A 82 7.61 11.23 4.66
N THR A 83 8.17 12.35 5.11
CA THR A 83 9.01 13.22 4.26
C THR A 83 10.19 13.81 5.03
N GLY A 84 11.15 14.38 4.29
CA GLY A 84 12.31 15.08 4.83
C GLY A 84 13.50 14.16 5.15
N GLY A 85 13.62 13.03 4.45
CA GLY A 85 14.66 12.04 4.72
C GLY A 85 14.11 10.93 5.60
N VAL A 86 13.71 9.85 4.95
CA VAL A 86 13.13 8.65 5.56
C VAL A 86 14.20 7.59 5.72
N GLU A 87 14.27 7.00 6.90
CA GLU A 87 15.04 5.78 7.16
C GLU A 87 14.11 4.72 7.79
N LEU A 88 14.07 3.56 7.15
CA LEU A 88 13.34 2.37 7.57
C LEU A 88 14.35 1.29 7.92
N ARG A 89 14.20 0.66 9.08
CA ARG A 89 15.08 -0.43 9.50
C ARG A 89 14.31 -1.59 10.10
N GLN A 90 14.54 -2.80 9.60
CA GLN A 90 14.06 -4.05 10.17
C GLN A 90 15.20 -5.07 10.14
N GLY A 91 15.71 -5.41 11.33
CA GLY A 91 16.92 -6.25 11.47
C GLY A 91 18.10 -5.73 10.68
N GLN A 92 18.52 -6.52 9.69
CA GLN A 92 19.65 -6.25 8.80
C GLN A 92 19.27 -5.49 7.52
N THR A 93 17.98 -5.22 7.30
CA THR A 93 17.51 -4.44 6.14
C THR A 93 17.38 -2.98 6.54
N THR A 94 18.06 -2.10 5.82
CA THR A 94 17.94 -0.65 5.95
C THR A 94 17.55 -0.04 4.61
N ALA A 95 16.46 0.73 4.56
CA ALA A 95 16.03 1.45 3.38
C ALA A 95 15.98 2.95 3.66
N ARG A 96 16.54 3.76 2.77
CA ARG A 96 16.62 5.22 2.88
C ARG A 96 16.03 5.90 1.65
N SER A 97 15.31 7.01 1.82
CA SER A 97 14.76 7.83 0.73
C SER A 97 14.44 9.26 1.18
N HIS A 98 13.93 10.11 0.29
CA HIS A 98 13.42 11.45 0.67
C HIS A 98 11.98 11.40 1.18
N GLU A 99 11.18 10.51 0.61
CA GLU A 99 9.75 10.36 0.86
C GLU A 99 9.38 8.87 0.91
N ALA A 100 8.40 8.54 1.75
CA ALA A 100 7.81 7.21 1.79
C ALA A 100 6.32 7.26 2.18
N VAL A 101 5.55 6.32 1.63
CA VAL A 101 4.20 5.99 2.12
C VAL A 101 4.23 4.56 2.64
N ILE A 102 3.68 4.37 3.84
CA ILE A 102 3.65 3.08 4.53
C ILE A 102 2.21 2.73 4.84
N TRP A 103 1.79 1.53 4.47
CA TRP A 103 0.49 0.97 4.82
C TRP A 103 0.70 -0.14 5.85
N LEU A 104 0.07 0.02 7.01
CA LEU A 104 0.13 -0.91 8.13
C LEU A 104 -1.23 -1.58 8.31
N GLU A 105 -1.28 -2.88 8.14
CA GLU A 105 -2.43 -3.68 8.54
C GLU A 105 -2.22 -4.18 9.95
N GLN A 106 -3.08 -3.82 10.89
CA GLN A 106 -3.05 -4.32 12.26
C GLN A 106 -4.04 -5.47 12.43
N SER A 107 -3.66 -6.50 13.17
CA SER A 107 -4.66 -7.48 13.61
C SER A 107 -5.56 -6.81 14.64
N PRO A 108 -6.89 -7.06 14.60
CA PRO A 108 -7.76 -6.60 15.67
C PRO A 108 -7.24 -7.17 16.98
N SER A 109 -6.86 -6.31 17.92
CA SER A 109 -6.41 -6.74 19.24
C SER A 109 -7.58 -7.42 19.94
N LEU A 110 -7.43 -8.71 20.26
CA LEU A 110 -8.32 -9.45 21.15
C LEU A 110 -8.08 -9.01 22.61
N ASN A 111 -8.06 -7.71 22.87
CA ASN A 111 -7.99 -7.19 24.24
C ASN A 111 -9.43 -7.06 24.76
N ALA A 112 -10.09 -8.21 24.94
CA ALA A 112 -11.37 -8.30 25.66
C ALA A 112 -11.16 -8.30 27.19
N ASP A 113 -9.93 -8.55 27.65
CA ASP A 113 -9.66 -8.95 29.03
C ASP A 113 -8.87 -7.90 29.82
N GLY A 114 -9.26 -6.62 29.76
CA GLY A 114 -8.87 -5.57 30.72
C GLY A 114 -7.36 -5.34 31.00
N GLY A 115 -6.46 -5.97 30.25
CA GLY A 115 -5.01 -5.87 30.41
C GLY A 115 -4.45 -4.57 29.87
N MET A 116 -3.19 -4.27 30.23
CA MET A 116 -2.45 -3.11 29.72
C MET A 116 -2.58 -3.02 28.19
N PRO A 117 -2.88 -1.83 27.63
CA PRO A 117 -3.06 -1.66 26.19
C PRO A 117 -1.74 -1.98 25.47
N THR A 118 -1.64 -3.21 24.98
CA THR A 118 -0.54 -3.63 24.10
C THR A 118 -0.94 -3.25 22.68
N ALA A 119 -0.04 -2.58 21.96
CA ALA A 119 -0.29 -2.23 20.56
C ALA A 119 -0.65 -3.50 19.76
N PRO A 120 -1.68 -3.45 18.89
CA PRO A 120 -2.08 -4.64 18.16
C PRO A 120 -0.93 -5.14 17.28
N PRO A 121 -0.74 -6.46 17.16
CA PRO A 121 0.34 -6.98 16.33
C PRO A 121 0.11 -6.61 14.86
N LEU A 122 1.16 -6.10 14.22
CA LEU A 122 1.17 -5.82 12.79
C LEU A 122 1.02 -7.13 12.01
N ARG A 123 0.11 -7.14 11.05
CA ARG A 123 -0.15 -8.28 10.14
C ARG A 123 0.66 -8.16 8.86
N SER A 124 0.72 -6.96 8.29
CA SER A 124 1.48 -6.69 7.07
C SER A 124 1.92 -5.23 7.03
N VAL A 125 3.13 -5.01 6.52
CA VAL A 125 3.66 -3.67 6.25
C VAL A 125 4.05 -3.57 4.78
N LEU A 126 3.42 -2.64 4.07
CA LEU A 126 3.78 -2.30 2.70
C LEU A 126 4.43 -0.93 2.68
N VAL A 127 5.51 -0.79 1.94
CA VAL A 127 6.28 0.44 1.86
C VAL A 127 6.48 0.81 0.40
N ARG A 128 6.21 2.08 0.08
CA ARG A 128 6.61 2.70 -1.19
C ARG A 128 7.52 3.88 -0.89
N MET A 129 8.69 3.91 -1.50
CA MET A 129 9.70 4.94 -1.30
C MET A 129 10.00 5.68 -2.61
N ALA A 130 10.29 6.97 -2.49
CA ALA A 130 10.63 7.84 -3.61
C ALA A 130 11.75 8.83 -3.25
N GLY A 131 12.50 9.22 -4.27
CA GLY A 131 13.57 10.20 -4.17
C GLY A 131 14.84 9.60 -3.61
N ARG A 132 15.73 9.15 -4.51
CA ARG A 132 17.04 8.55 -4.18
C ARG A 132 16.91 7.44 -3.14
N VAL A 133 16.26 6.35 -3.54
CA VAL A 133 16.12 5.18 -2.70
C VAL A 133 17.42 4.40 -2.68
N GLU A 134 17.89 4.10 -1.48
CA GLU A 134 18.99 3.17 -1.23
C GLU A 134 18.50 2.08 -0.27
N VAL A 135 18.54 0.81 -0.70
CA VAL A 135 18.20 -0.34 0.14
C VAL A 135 19.46 -1.16 0.34
N GLU A 136 19.82 -1.38 1.59
CA GLU A 136 20.93 -2.21 2.02
C GLU A 136 20.35 -3.42 2.75
N SER A 137 20.70 -4.62 2.29
CA SER A 137 20.27 -5.88 2.90
C SER A 137 21.49 -6.79 3.09
N ALA A 138 21.76 -7.22 4.32
CA ALA A 138 22.76 -8.27 4.58
C ALA A 138 22.08 -9.64 4.65
N SER A 139 22.51 -10.58 3.80
CA SER A 139 22.05 -11.96 3.84
C SER A 139 22.90 -12.77 4.81
N LEU A 140 22.28 -13.27 5.89
CA LEU A 140 22.89 -14.28 6.76
C LEU A 140 22.63 -15.67 6.17
N ALA A 141 23.18 -15.95 4.99
CA ALA A 141 23.20 -17.31 4.48
C ALA A 141 24.15 -18.13 5.37
N ALA A 142 23.65 -19.19 5.99
CA ALA A 142 24.45 -20.07 6.83
C ALA A 142 25.53 -20.78 5.98
N GLY A 143 26.74 -20.23 5.95
CA GLY A 143 27.95 -20.90 5.47
C GLY A 143 28.72 -20.23 4.33
N GLU A 144 28.22 -19.18 3.69
CA GLU A 144 28.93 -18.49 2.60
C GLU A 144 28.82 -16.97 2.76
N ALA A 145 29.90 -16.28 2.37
CA ALA A 145 30.25 -14.90 2.66
C ALA A 145 29.08 -13.91 2.77
N ASP A 146 29.21 -13.01 3.75
CA ASP A 146 28.43 -11.79 4.00
C ASP A 146 28.19 -11.01 2.69
N GLN A 147 27.11 -11.38 1.99
CA GLN A 147 26.73 -10.77 0.73
C GLN A 147 25.74 -9.66 1.04
N GLN A 148 26.28 -8.45 1.06
CA GLN A 148 25.51 -7.23 1.18
C GLN A 148 24.97 -6.83 -0.19
N ALA A 149 23.65 -6.91 -0.36
CA ALA A 149 22.97 -6.39 -1.53
C ALA A 149 22.69 -4.89 -1.31
N VAL A 150 23.10 -4.05 -2.26
CA VAL A 150 22.78 -2.62 -2.27
C VAL A 150 22.03 -2.28 -3.54
N VAL A 151 20.79 -1.82 -3.37
CA VAL A 151 19.89 -1.44 -4.46
C VAL A 151 19.72 0.06 -4.45
N ARG A 152 20.01 0.71 -5.58
CA ARG A 152 19.85 2.16 -5.77
C ARG A 152 18.83 2.43 -6.86
N SER A 153 17.83 3.25 -6.59
CA SER A 153 16.74 3.55 -7.53
C SER A 153 16.04 4.86 -7.20
N ASP A 154 15.30 5.44 -8.14
CA ASP A 154 14.50 6.65 -7.88
C ASP A 154 13.19 6.36 -7.14
N ARG A 155 12.69 5.13 -7.32
CA ARG A 155 11.48 4.60 -6.68
C ARG A 155 11.70 3.16 -6.28
N TRP A 156 11.04 2.74 -5.21
CA TRP A 156 11.09 1.36 -4.72
C TRP A 156 9.81 1.01 -3.98
N ALA A 157 9.43 -0.27 -4.00
CA ALA A 157 8.37 -0.79 -3.18
C ALA A 157 8.79 -2.13 -2.57
N GLY A 158 8.42 -2.36 -1.31
CA GLY A 158 8.74 -3.60 -0.62
C GLY A 158 7.80 -3.89 0.53
N ARG A 159 7.98 -5.09 1.11
CA ARG A 159 7.18 -5.63 2.21
C ARG A 159 8.09 -6.01 3.38
N PHE A 160 7.63 -5.73 4.59
CA PHE A 160 8.29 -6.00 5.87
C PHE A 160 7.36 -6.81 6.79
#